data_AF-A0A6S7FWQ8-F1
#
_entry.id   AF-A0A6S7FWQ8-F1
#
_cell.length_a   1.000
_cell.length_b   1.000
_cell.length_c   1.000
_cell.angle_alpha   90.00
_cell.angle_beta   90.00
_cell.angle_gamma   90.00
#
_symmetry.space_group_name_H-M   'P 1'
#
loop_
_entity.id
_entity.type
_entity.pdbx_description
1 polymer ?
#
loop_
_entity_poly.entity_id
_entity_poly.type
_entity_poly.pdbx_seq_one_letter_code
_entity_poly.pdbx_strand_id
1 'polypeptide(L)'
;MKANDQNAFQNTCLLICTETSYQIQSIIDVQRFSSYQKLITVTSMVLRFILRVKKAHLRVKENKNSEAEIAEILWFKQIQLDLPNHPSFEMWKKQFGLFWDKNGMDYSGIRMESSSAREEFRK
;
A
#
# COMPACT_ATOMS: atom_id res chain seq x y z
N MET A 1 -17.80 -11.92 26.10
CA MET A 1 -18.19 -12.04 24.67
C MET A 1 -17.82 -13.44 24.22
N LYS A 2 -18.78 -14.21 23.70
CA LYS A 2 -18.62 -15.65 23.45
C LYS A 2 -17.87 -15.86 22.13
N ALA A 3 -17.09 -16.95 22.04
CA ALA A 3 -16.30 -17.32 20.86
C ALA A 3 -17.10 -17.41 19.55
N ASN A 4 -18.42 -17.60 19.65
CA ASN A 4 -19.33 -17.67 18.50
C ASN A 4 -19.51 -16.32 17.78
N ASP A 5 -19.49 -15.21 18.52
CA ASP A 5 -19.65 -13.87 17.95
C ASP A 5 -18.39 -13.42 17.19
N GLN A 6 -17.22 -13.87 17.63
CA GLN A 6 -15.95 -13.63 16.94
C GLN A 6 -15.88 -14.36 15.59
N ASN A 7 -16.35 -15.60 15.51
CA ASN A 7 -16.42 -16.35 14.25
C ASN A 7 -17.44 -15.74 13.27
N ALA A 8 -18.59 -15.28 13.76
CA ALA A 8 -19.58 -14.60 12.93
C ALA A 8 -19.00 -13.31 12.33
N PHE A 9 -18.39 -12.45 13.14
CA PHE A 9 -17.77 -11.21 12.64
C PHE A 9 -16.62 -11.48 11.67
N GLN A 10 -15.77 -12.48 11.95
CA GLN A 10 -14.70 -12.88 11.03
C GLN A 10 -15.26 -13.35 9.69
N ASN A 11 -16.29 -14.21 9.71
CA ASN A 11 -16.91 -14.73 8.49
C ASN A 11 -17.64 -13.64 7.69
N THR A 12 -18.37 -12.73 8.36
CA THR A 12 -19.05 -11.61 7.70
C THR A 12 -18.05 -10.59 7.14
N CYS A 13 -16.96 -10.31 7.87
CA CYS A 13 -15.92 -9.41 7.40
C CYS A 13 -15.05 -10.05 6.28
N LEU A 14 -14.91 -11.38 6.26
CA LEU A 14 -14.29 -12.12 5.16
C LEU A 14 -15.15 -12.02 3.89
N LEU A 15 -16.47 -12.25 4.01
CA LEU A 15 -17.42 -12.25 2.89
C LEU A 15 -17.49 -10.90 2.15
N ILE A 16 -17.32 -9.77 2.86
CA ILE A 16 -17.25 -8.44 2.23
C ILE A 16 -15.91 -8.19 1.53
N CYS A 17 -14.84 -8.89 1.93
CA CYS A 17 -13.49 -8.71 1.39
C CYS A 17 -13.13 -9.65 0.22
N THR A 18 -13.97 -10.63 -0.13
CA THR A 18 -13.55 -11.77 -0.97
C THR A 18 -13.81 -11.66 -2.48
N GLU A 19 -14.52 -10.65 -2.98
CA GLU A 19 -14.88 -10.66 -4.42
C GLU A 19 -14.30 -9.52 -5.26
N THR A 20 -13.76 -8.47 -4.62
CA THR A 20 -13.23 -7.31 -5.35
C THR A 20 -12.09 -6.67 -4.59
N SER A 21 -10.90 -6.64 -5.20
CA SER A 21 -9.80 -5.81 -4.73
C SER A 21 -10.17 -4.34 -4.94
N TYR A 22 -10.79 -3.73 -3.92
CA TYR A 22 -11.13 -2.32 -3.97
C TYR A 22 -9.85 -1.48 -3.87
N GLN A 23 -9.62 -0.67 -4.89
CA GLN A 23 -8.54 0.32 -4.90
C GLN A 23 -8.82 1.39 -3.84
N ILE A 24 -7.78 1.96 -3.23
CA ILE A 24 -7.94 2.94 -2.14
C ILE A 24 -8.69 4.19 -2.62
N GLN A 25 -8.48 4.55 -3.89
CA GLN A 25 -9.18 5.66 -4.54
C GLN A 25 -10.71 5.47 -4.63
N SER A 26 -11.22 4.24 -4.51
CA SER A 26 -12.66 3.97 -4.44
C SER A 26 -13.27 4.34 -3.08
N ILE A 27 -12.44 4.42 -2.04
CA ILE A 27 -12.83 4.73 -0.66
C ILE A 27 -12.53 6.21 -0.35
N ILE A 28 -11.40 6.70 -0.83
CA ILE A 28 -10.90 8.06 -0.57
C ILE A 28 -10.70 8.77 -1.91
N ASP A 29 -11.56 9.75 -2.19
CA ASP A 29 -11.43 10.61 -3.36
C ASP A 29 -10.28 11.60 -3.20
N VAL A 30 -9.17 11.34 -3.89
CA VAL A 30 -7.93 12.15 -3.85
C VAL A 30 -8.18 13.58 -4.30
N GLN A 31 -9.10 13.80 -5.24
CA GLN A 31 -9.36 15.12 -5.83
C GLN A 31 -9.98 16.10 -4.82
N ARG A 32 -10.54 15.58 -3.70
CA ARG A 32 -11.07 16.40 -2.61
C ARG A 32 -9.99 16.96 -1.69
N PHE A 33 -8.76 16.49 -1.79
CA PHE A 33 -7.67 16.89 -0.92
C PHE A 33 -6.81 17.96 -1.58
N SER A 34 -6.81 19.15 -0.98
CA SER A 34 -5.97 20.28 -1.42
C SER A 34 -4.48 20.13 -1.05
N SER A 35 -4.13 19.11 -0.25
CA SER A 35 -2.78 18.90 0.26
C SER A 35 -2.51 17.43 0.52
N TYR A 36 -1.33 16.98 0.09
CA TYR A 36 -0.79 15.66 0.37
C TYR A 36 -0.81 15.32 1.86
N GLN A 37 -0.39 16.24 2.73
CA GLN A 37 -0.35 15.99 4.17
C GLN A 37 -1.74 15.67 4.74
N LYS A 38 -2.78 16.35 4.23
CA LYS A 38 -4.17 16.09 4.66
C LYS A 38 -4.63 14.71 4.21
N LEU A 39 -4.31 14.32 2.97
CA LEU A 39 -4.62 12.97 2.45
C LEU A 39 -3.97 11.88 3.29
N ILE A 40 -2.66 11.99 3.57
CA ILE A 40 -1.93 11.02 4.39
C ILE A 40 -2.49 10.97 5.81
N THR A 41 -2.79 12.12 6.41
CA THR A 41 -3.37 12.18 7.76
C THR A 41 -4.70 11.44 7.85
N VAL A 42 -5.64 11.72 6.93
CA VAL A 42 -6.95 11.05 6.91
C VAL A 42 -6.78 9.54 6.67
N THR A 43 -5.93 9.16 5.72
CA THR A 43 -5.64 7.75 5.43
C THR A 43 -5.06 7.05 6.66
N SER A 44 -4.14 7.71 7.39
CA SER A 44 -3.53 7.19 8.61
C SER A 44 -4.55 7.00 9.74
N MET A 45 -5.52 7.92 9.86
CA MET A 45 -6.62 7.79 10.82
C MET A 45 -7.51 6.58 10.49
N VAL A 46 -7.84 6.39 9.21
CA VAL A 46 -8.60 5.22 8.75
C VAL A 46 -7.84 3.92 9.02
N LEU A 47 -6.54 3.88 8.70
CA LEU A 47 -5.69 2.72 9.00
C LEU A 47 -5.64 2.42 10.50
N ARG A 48 -5.48 3.45 11.33
CA ARG A 48 -5.49 3.29 12.79
C ARG A 48 -6.82 2.74 13.29
N PHE A 49 -7.95 3.22 12.74
CA PHE A 49 -9.26 2.67 13.06
C PHE A 49 -9.35 1.18 12.70
N ILE A 50 -8.96 0.81 11.47
CA ILE A 50 -8.95 -0.58 11.01
C ILE A 50 -8.05 -1.45 11.91
N LEU A 51 -6.85 -0.98 12.25
CA LEU A 51 -5.93 -1.69 13.14
C LEU A 51 -6.52 -1.90 14.53
N ARG A 52 -7.22 -0.90 15.08
CA ARG A 52 -7.89 -1.03 16.39
C ARG A 52 -9.03 -2.04 16.35
N VAL A 53 -9.88 -1.98 15.33
CA VAL A 53 -10.96 -2.96 15.13
C VAL A 53 -10.38 -4.37 14.96
N LYS A 54 -9.35 -4.52 14.13
CA LYS A 54 -8.65 -5.78 13.95
C LYS A 54 -8.02 -6.26 15.26
N LYS A 55 -7.33 -5.42 16.04
CA LYS A 55 -6.75 -5.82 17.33
C LYS A 55 -7.80 -6.25 18.35
N ALA A 56 -9.01 -5.70 18.31
CA ALA A 56 -10.11 -6.09 19.17
C ALA A 56 -10.72 -7.47 18.81
N HIS A 57 -10.68 -7.86 17.53
CA HIS A 57 -11.34 -9.07 17.02
C HIS A 57 -10.38 -10.16 16.52
N LEU A 58 -9.11 -9.83 16.32
CA LEU A 58 -8.05 -10.66 15.75
C LEU A 58 -6.74 -10.42 16.52
N ARG A 59 -5.96 -11.48 16.76
CA ARG A 59 -4.59 -11.36 17.30
C ARG A 59 -3.65 -10.84 16.20
N VAL A 60 -3.75 -9.55 15.89
CA VAL A 60 -2.88 -8.91 14.88
C VAL A 60 -1.56 -8.50 15.52
N LYS A 61 -0.45 -8.89 14.88
CA LYS A 61 0.90 -8.48 15.26
C LYS A 61 1.09 -6.99 14.96
N GLU A 62 1.70 -6.26 15.87
CA GLU A 62 1.97 -4.84 15.66
C GLU A 62 2.93 -4.64 14.47
N ASN A 63 2.57 -3.71 13.59
CA ASN A 63 3.45 -3.27 12.51
C ASN A 63 4.56 -2.39 13.08
N LYS A 64 5.78 -2.54 12.54
CA LYS A 64 6.92 -1.70 12.94
C LYS A 64 6.84 -0.28 12.36
N ASN A 65 6.15 -0.12 11.23
CA ASN A 65 6.03 1.15 10.53
C ASN A 65 4.91 2.00 11.13
N SER A 66 5.06 3.31 11.08
CA SER A 66 4.01 4.25 11.50
C SER A 66 2.80 4.18 10.56
N GLU A 67 1.60 4.54 11.04
CA GLU A 67 0.42 4.52 10.17
C GLU A 67 0.54 5.52 9.00
N ALA A 68 1.32 6.59 9.18
CA ALA A 68 1.68 7.53 8.14
C ALA A 68 2.51 6.87 7.04
N GLU A 69 3.61 6.19 7.39
CA GLU A 69 4.43 5.45 6.42
C GLU A 69 3.62 4.41 5.64
N ILE A 70 2.72 3.70 6.33
CA ILE A 70 1.83 2.72 5.69
C ILE A 70 0.88 3.42 4.71
N ALA A 71 0.30 4.55 5.11
CA ALA A 71 -0.57 5.35 4.24
C ALA A 71 0.18 5.85 2.99
N GLU A 72 1.42 6.31 3.13
CA GLU A 72 2.24 6.75 2.00
C GLU A 72 2.50 5.61 1.03
N ILE A 73 3.01 4.47 1.53
CA ILE A 73 3.29 3.29 0.71
C ILE A 73 2.03 2.83 -0.05
N LEU A 74 0.88 2.87 0.61
CA LEU A 74 -0.40 2.50 0.01
C LEU A 74 -0.78 3.42 -1.15
N TRP A 75 -0.64 4.73 -0.99
CA TRP A 75 -0.89 5.68 -2.08
C TRP A 75 0.13 5.57 -3.21
N PHE A 76 1.41 5.36 -2.89
CA PHE A 76 2.43 5.11 -3.91
C PHE A 76 2.10 3.86 -4.74
N LYS A 77 1.73 2.75 -4.10
CA LYS A 77 1.30 1.53 -4.80
C LYS A 77 0.08 1.77 -5.68
N GLN A 78 -0.89 2.54 -5.21
CA GLN A 78 -2.09 2.88 -5.97
C GLN A 78 -1.75 3.65 -7.24
N ILE A 79 -0.92 4.68 -7.15
CA ILE A 79 -0.49 5.49 -8.31
C ILE A 79 0.32 4.65 -9.31
N GLN A 80 1.13 3.71 -8.80
CA GLN A 80 1.90 2.80 -9.65
C GLN A 80 1.04 1.88 -10.52
N LEU A 81 -0.23 1.64 -10.17
CA LEU A 81 -1.15 0.84 -11.00
C LEU A 81 -1.50 1.54 -12.32
N ASP A 82 -1.60 2.87 -12.29
CA ASP A 82 -1.98 3.67 -13.46
C ASP A 82 -0.74 4.12 -14.27
N LEU A 83 0.45 4.04 -13.67
CA LEU A 83 1.69 4.49 -14.26
C LEU A 83 2.04 3.80 -15.61
N PRO A 84 1.80 2.49 -15.82
CA PRO A 84 2.03 1.83 -17.11
C PRO A 84 1.19 2.38 -18.27
N ASN A 85 0.05 3.00 -17.98
CA ASN A 85 -0.84 3.56 -19.00
C ASN A 85 -0.36 4.95 -19.48
N HIS A 86 0.65 5.52 -18.82
CA HIS A 86 1.17 6.84 -19.19
C HIS A 86 2.03 6.74 -20.47
N PRO A 87 1.84 7.62 -21.47
CA PRO A 87 2.58 7.53 -22.74
C PRO A 87 4.10 7.65 -22.59
N SER A 88 4.57 8.34 -21.55
CA SER A 88 6.00 8.49 -21.23
C SER A 88 6.56 7.37 -20.35
N PHE A 89 5.76 6.37 -19.96
CA PHE A 89 6.18 5.36 -19.00
C PHE A 89 7.38 4.54 -19.47
N GLU A 90 7.41 4.10 -20.73
CA GLU A 90 8.55 3.34 -21.28
C GLU A 90 9.84 4.16 -21.29
N MET A 91 9.74 5.48 -21.46
CA MET A 91 10.89 6.39 -21.34
C MET A 91 11.36 6.47 -19.88
N TRP A 92 10.43 6.71 -18.94
CA TRP A 92 10.74 6.78 -17.51
C TRP A 92 11.31 5.47 -16.96
N LYS A 93 10.78 4.34 -17.41
CA LYS A 93 11.27 3.00 -17.05
C LYS A 93 12.74 2.83 -17.41
N LYS A 94 13.15 3.29 -18.60
CA LYS A 94 14.56 3.26 -19.03
C LYS A 94 15.41 4.30 -18.31
N GLN A 95 14.92 5.53 -18.15
CA GLN A 95 15.68 6.63 -17.53
C GLN A 95 15.92 6.40 -16.04
N PHE A 96 14.93 5.86 -15.33
CA PHE A 96 14.97 5.68 -13.88
C PHE A 96 15.26 4.23 -13.46
N GLY A 97 15.48 3.33 -14.43
CA GLY A 97 15.71 1.91 -14.17
C GLY A 97 14.58 1.27 -13.35
N LEU A 98 13.32 1.60 -13.67
CA LEU A 98 12.16 1.11 -12.93
C LEU A 98 11.95 -0.38 -13.21
N PHE A 99 11.77 -1.18 -12.16
CA PHE A 99 11.42 -2.59 -12.27
C PHE A 99 10.33 -2.96 -11.29
N TRP A 100 9.60 -4.03 -11.60
CA TRP A 100 8.56 -4.56 -10.71
C TRP A 100 9.20 -5.48 -9.67
N ASP A 101 8.97 -5.20 -8.39
CA ASP A 101 9.24 -6.10 -7.27
C ASP A 101 7.91 -6.60 -6.67
N LYS A 102 7.98 -7.60 -5.79
CA LYS A 102 6.85 -8.14 -5.00
C LYS A 102 6.07 -7.07 -4.21
N ASN A 103 6.67 -5.89 -4.02
CA ASN A 103 6.09 -4.77 -3.31
C ASN A 103 5.64 -3.61 -4.21
N GLY A 104 5.60 -3.76 -5.53
CA GLY A 104 5.25 -2.69 -6.50
C GLY A 104 6.46 -2.31 -7.37
N MET A 105 6.39 -1.16 -8.04
CA MET A 105 7.56 -0.67 -8.78
C MET A 105 8.64 -0.21 -7.81
N ASP A 106 9.83 -0.80 -7.94
CA ASP A 106 11.04 -0.39 -7.24
C ASP A 106 11.79 0.66 -8.07
N TYR A 107 12.23 1.71 -7.39
CA TYR A 107 12.99 2.84 -7.93
C TYR A 107 14.49 2.67 -7.72
N SER A 108 14.94 1.53 -7.19
CA SER A 108 16.35 1.29 -6.84
C SER A 108 17.30 1.28 -8.04
N GLY A 109 16.82 1.29 -9.29
CA GLY A 109 17.62 1.45 -10.50
C GLY A 109 18.51 2.70 -10.53
N ILE A 110 18.06 3.83 -9.96
CA ILE A 110 18.88 5.07 -9.86
C ILE A 110 19.86 5.00 -8.68
N ARG A 111 19.49 4.29 -7.61
CA ARG A 111 20.28 4.19 -6.39
C ARG A 111 21.45 3.19 -6.50
N MET A 112 21.46 2.35 -7.53
CA MET A 112 22.50 1.33 -7.74
C MET A 112 23.81 1.86 -8.34
N GLU A 113 23.87 3.10 -8.85
CA GLU A 113 25.15 3.68 -9.28
C GLU A 113 26.04 4.13 -8.11
N SER A 114 25.45 4.31 -6.92
CA SER A 114 26.18 4.60 -5.69
C SER A 114 26.01 3.46 -4.69
N SER A 115 26.96 2.52 -4.75
CA SER A 115 27.33 1.57 -3.68
C SER A 115 26.54 0.26 -3.57
N SER A 116 27.18 -0.82 -4.04
CA SER A 116 27.19 -2.16 -3.42
C SER A 116 26.18 -3.26 -3.83
N ALA A 117 25.38 -3.12 -4.90
CA ALA A 117 24.45 -4.21 -5.31
C ALA A 117 24.76 -4.86 -6.68
N ARG A 118 25.89 -4.53 -7.33
CA ARG A 118 26.26 -5.12 -8.63
C ARG A 118 26.68 -6.59 -8.57
N GLU A 119 26.93 -7.16 -7.39
CA GLU A 119 27.47 -8.52 -7.26
C GLU A 119 26.42 -9.63 -7.11
N GLU A 120 25.17 -9.32 -6.78
CA GLU A 120 24.15 -10.37 -6.55
C GLU A 120 23.39 -10.83 -7.80
N PHE A 121 23.51 -10.12 -8.94
CA PHE A 121 22.77 -10.44 -10.17
C PHE A 121 23.63 -11.03 -11.31
N ARG A 122 24.84 -11.51 -11.02
CA ARG A 122 25.71 -12.18 -12.01
C ARG A 122 25.94 -13.68 -11.76
N LYS A 123 24.95 -14.39 -11.21
CA LYS A 123 24.93 -15.86 -11.25
C LYS A 123 23.66 -16.36 -11.91
#